data_AF-A0A3A5B0D3-F1
#
_entry.id   AF-A0A3A5B0D3-F1
#
_cell.length_a   1.000
_cell.length_b   1.000
_cell.length_c   1.000
_cell.angle_alpha   90.00
_cell.angle_beta   90.00
_cell.angle_gamma   90.00
#
_symmetry.space_group_name_H-M   'P 1'
#
loop_
_entity.id
_entity.type
_entity.pdbx_description
1 polymer ?
#
loop_
_entity_poly.entity_id
_entity_poly.type
_entity_poly.pdbx_seq_one_letter_code
_entity_poly.pdbx_strand_id
1 'polypeptide(L)'
;MESTHWYLISGALLILLVLAQGRVDRMPITTAMLYLGIGWLFSMMGWAGIDPLQHASFLEHLSEIAMIISLFSAGLKLRVPLSSRIWVPPVFLAFGSMSITVGLITPWRVFSGWGCR
;
A
#
# COMPACT_ATOMS: atom_id res chain seq x y z
N MET A 1 -23.58 -15.01 24.06
CA MET A 1 -22.21 -15.06 24.60
C MET A 1 -21.13 -15.19 23.53
N GLU A 2 -21.46 -15.38 22.24
CA GLU A 2 -20.46 -15.40 21.16
C GLU A 2 -19.87 -14.03 20.81
N SER A 3 -20.64 -12.95 20.95
CA SER A 3 -20.22 -11.60 20.54
C SER A 3 -19.00 -11.11 21.32
N THR A 4 -18.92 -11.43 22.62
CA THR A 4 -17.82 -11.03 23.50
C THR A 4 -16.48 -11.58 23.05
N HIS A 5 -16.45 -12.79 22.47
CA HIS A 5 -15.23 -13.41 22.00
C HIS A 5 -14.62 -12.66 20.82
N TRP A 6 -15.45 -12.25 19.86
CA TRP A 6 -15.00 -11.44 18.71
C TRP A 6 -14.48 -10.06 19.12
N TYR A 7 -15.10 -9.41 20.11
CA TYR A 7 -14.60 -8.14 20.65
C TYR A 7 -13.28 -8.29 21.42
N LEU A 8 -13.11 -9.39 22.15
CA LEU A 8 -11.84 -9.68 22.84
C LEU A 8 -10.71 -9.99 21.86
N ILE A 9 -10.97 -10.75 20.79
CA ILE A 9 -9.99 -11.05 19.74
C ILE A 9 -9.58 -9.77 19.01
N SER A 10 -10.55 -8.97 18.55
CA SER A 10 -10.25 -7.72 17.84
C SER A 10 -9.53 -6.72 18.74
N GLY A 11 -9.93 -6.59 20.02
CA GLY A 11 -9.24 -5.75 20.99
C GLY A 11 -7.80 -6.19 21.26
N ALA A 12 -7.57 -7.48 21.48
CA ALA A 12 -6.23 -8.02 21.67
C ALA A 12 -5.35 -7.84 20.42
N LEU A 13 -5.92 -8.06 19.23
CA LEU A 13 -5.23 -7.86 17.96
C LEU A 13 -4.83 -6.39 17.76
N LEU A 14 -5.74 -5.44 18.02
CA LEU A 14 -5.48 -4.01 17.93
C LEU A 14 -4.40 -3.56 18.94
N ILE A 15 -4.45 -4.07 20.17
CA ILE A 15 -3.43 -3.78 21.19
C ILE A 15 -2.07 -4.32 20.76
N LEU A 16 -2.00 -5.55 20.26
CA LEU A 16 -0.75 -6.17 19.81
C LEU A 16 -0.17 -5.44 18.59
N LEU A 17 -1.03 -4.99 17.68
CA LEU A 17 -0.66 -4.16 16.53
C LEU A 17 -0.07 -2.80 16.96
N VAL A 18 -0.73 -2.11 17.89
CA VAL A 18 -0.26 -0.81 18.41
C VAL A 18 1.02 -0.96 19.22
N LEU A 19 1.17 -2.02 20.03
CA LEU A 19 2.41 -2.31 20.74
C LEU A 19 3.58 -2.58 19.78
N ALA A 20 3.32 -3.32 18.70
CA ALA A 20 4.31 -3.58 17.66
C ALA A 20 4.75 -2.28 16.97
N GLN A 21 3.80 -1.38 16.66
CA GLN A 21 4.07 -0.06 16.08
C GLN A 21 4.88 0.84 17.02
N GLY A 22 4.53 0.88 18.32
CA GLY A 22 5.24 1.68 19.33
C GLY A 22 6.66 1.18 19.64
N ARG A 23 6.95 -0.12 19.43
CA ARG A 23 8.30 -0.68 19.62
C ARG A 23 9.25 -0.36 18.46
N VAL A 24 8.70 0.06 17.32
CA VAL A 24 9.43 0.41 16.09
C VAL A 24 9.94 1.86 16.07
N ASP A 25 9.49 2.71 17.00
CA ASP A 25 9.92 4.12 17.09
C ASP A 25 11.44 4.33 17.32
N ARG A 26 12.17 3.26 17.70
CA ARG A 26 13.63 3.26 17.90
C ARG A 26 14.43 2.69 16.72
N MET A 27 13.78 2.16 15.69
CA MET A 27 14.43 1.61 14.49
C MET A 27 13.87 2.32 13.24
N PRO A 28 14.69 2.56 12.19
CA PRO A 28 14.25 3.19 10.93
C PRO A 28 13.38 2.25 10.07
N ILE A 29 12.44 1.54 10.70
CA ILE A 29 11.45 0.71 10.00
C ILE A 29 10.24 1.59 9.73
N THR A 30 9.98 1.81 8.45
CA THR A 30 8.79 2.55 8.01
C THR A 30 7.54 1.76 8.40
N THR A 31 6.46 2.47 8.72
CA THR A 31 5.15 1.86 9.03
C THR A 31 4.73 0.84 7.96
N ALA A 32 5.06 1.09 6.69
CA ALA A 32 4.82 0.18 5.57
C ALA A 32 5.53 -1.18 5.72
N MET A 33 6.80 -1.18 6.13
CA MET A 33 7.58 -2.40 6.32
C MET A 33 7.08 -3.21 7.52
N LEU A 34 6.54 -2.56 8.54
CA LEU A 34 5.87 -3.20 9.68
C LEU A 34 4.57 -3.88 9.25
N TYR A 35 3.70 -3.18 8.50
CA TYR A 35 2.47 -3.77 7.95
C TYR A 35 2.75 -4.97 7.04
N LEU A 36 3.78 -4.85 6.18
CA LEU A 36 4.24 -5.97 5.34
C LEU A 36 4.74 -7.15 6.17
N GLY A 37 5.54 -6.90 7.21
CA GLY A 37 6.05 -7.94 8.10
C GLY A 37 4.95 -8.70 8.84
N ILE A 38 3.92 -8.00 9.32
CA ILE A 38 2.76 -8.62 9.97
C ILE A 38 1.98 -9.46 8.96
N GLY A 39 1.71 -8.92 7.76
CA GLY A 39 1.04 -9.66 6.69
C GLY A 39 1.79 -10.93 6.30
N TRP A 40 3.12 -10.87 6.21
CA TRP A 40 3.97 -12.05 5.97
C TRP A 40 3.82 -13.06 7.11
N LEU A 41 4.00 -12.64 8.37
CA LEU A 41 3.91 -13.55 9.52
C LEU A 41 2.53 -14.24 9.59
N PHE A 42 1.46 -13.51 9.29
CA PHE A 42 0.10 -14.03 9.21
C PHE A 42 -0.07 -15.03 8.06
N SER A 43 0.57 -14.78 6.92
CA SER A 43 0.61 -15.70 5.80
C SER A 43 1.37 -16.98 6.11
N MET A 44 2.49 -16.90 6.85
CA MET A 44 3.24 -18.09 7.31
C MET A 44 2.45 -18.94 8.30
N MET A 45 1.57 -18.33 9.11
CA MET A 45 0.70 -19.03 10.05
C MET A 45 -0.46 -19.79 9.35
N GLY A 46 -0.55 -19.73 8.01
CA GLY A 46 -1.59 -20.42 7.23
C GLY A 46 -2.97 -19.77 7.35
N TRP A 47 -3.08 -18.59 7.97
CA TRP A 47 -4.34 -17.87 8.13
C TRP A 47 -4.66 -16.96 6.93
N ALA A 48 -3.74 -16.86 5.96
CA ALA A 48 -3.94 -16.13 4.70
C ALA A 48 -4.48 -17.01 3.56
N GLY A 49 -5.47 -17.86 3.84
CA GLY A 49 -6.16 -18.69 2.83
C GLY A 49 -7.05 -17.90 1.87
N ILE A 50 -6.80 -16.61 1.69
CA ILE A 50 -7.54 -15.76 0.75
C ILE A 50 -6.74 -15.75 -0.54
N ASP A 51 -7.20 -16.52 -1.53
CA ASP A 51 -6.65 -16.41 -2.89
C ASP A 51 -6.88 -14.96 -3.38
N PRO A 52 -5.81 -14.17 -3.57
CA PRO A 52 -5.96 -12.78 -4.00
C PRO A 52 -6.55 -12.69 -5.41
N LEU A 53 -6.41 -13.76 -6.22
CA LEU A 53 -7.05 -13.86 -7.53
C LEU A 53 -8.56 -14.10 -7.44
N GLN A 54 -9.05 -14.84 -6.45
CA GLN A 54 -10.50 -15.06 -6.27
C GLN A 54 -11.19 -13.82 -5.67
N HIS A 55 -10.48 -13.04 -4.85
CA HIS A 55 -11.00 -11.85 -4.18
C HIS A 55 -10.50 -10.53 -4.80
N ALA A 56 -9.99 -10.58 -6.04
CA ALA A 56 -9.39 -9.43 -6.72
C ALA A 56 -10.35 -8.23 -6.78
N SER A 57 -11.63 -8.47 -7.05
CA SER A 57 -12.65 -7.40 -7.16
C SER A 57 -12.83 -6.61 -5.85
N PHE A 58 -12.70 -7.27 -4.70
CA PHE A 58 -12.78 -6.60 -3.40
C PHE A 58 -11.52 -5.76 -3.12
N LEU A 59 -10.34 -6.31 -3.41
CA LEU A 59 -9.06 -5.60 -3.30
C LEU A 59 -8.97 -4.41 -4.26
N GLU A 60 -9.55 -4.54 -5.45
CA GLU A 60 -9.65 -3.49 -6.46
C GLU A 60 -10.46 -2.30 -5.93
N HIS A 61 -11.69 -2.54 -5.46
CA HIS A 61 -12.52 -1.47 -4.88
C HIS A 61 -11.88 -0.83 -3.66
N LEU A 62 -11.29 -1.62 -2.76
CA LEU A 62 -10.59 -1.07 -1.59
C LEU A 62 -9.40 -0.21 -2.00
N SER A 63 -8.61 -0.66 -2.97
CA SER A 63 -7.44 0.08 -3.47
C SER A 63 -7.86 1.35 -4.20
N GLU A 64 -8.95 1.30 -4.96
CA GLU A 64 -9.54 2.47 -5.62
C GLU A 64 -9.94 3.52 -4.59
N ILE A 65 -10.72 3.13 -3.58
CA ILE A 65 -11.17 4.04 -2.52
C ILE A 65 -9.96 4.59 -1.74
N ALA A 66 -9.02 3.73 -1.35
CA ALA A 66 -7.82 4.13 -0.62
C ALA A 66 -6.95 5.11 -1.43
N MET A 67 -6.77 4.86 -2.73
CA MET A 67 -6.03 5.74 -3.63
C MET A 67 -6.73 7.09 -3.79
N ILE A 68 -8.05 7.12 -3.97
CA ILE A 68 -8.82 8.36 -4.07
C ILE A 68 -8.66 9.21 -2.81
N ILE A 69 -8.80 8.60 -1.62
CA ILE A 69 -8.63 9.30 -0.34
C ILE A 69 -7.20 9.84 -0.20
N SER A 70 -6.19 9.02 -0.54
CA SER A 70 -4.78 9.42 -0.48
C SER A 70 -4.48 10.57 -1.44
N LEU A 71 -4.95 10.48 -2.68
CA LEU A 71 -4.76 11.51 -3.70
C LEU A 71 -5.49 12.81 -3.34
N PHE A 72 -6.69 12.70 -2.77
CA PHE A 72 -7.45 13.84 -2.28
C PHE A 72 -6.74 14.52 -1.11
N SER A 73 -6.28 13.74 -0.12
CA SER A 73 -5.50 14.28 1.01
C SER A 73 -4.20 14.93 0.54
N ALA A 74 -3.49 14.32 -0.42
CA ALA A 74 -2.30 14.91 -1.01
C ALA A 74 -2.62 16.21 -1.77
N GLY A 75 -3.72 16.23 -2.54
CA GLY A 75 -4.20 17.41 -3.26
C GLY A 75 -4.57 18.57 -2.33
N LEU A 76 -5.23 18.29 -1.20
CA LEU A 76 -5.49 19.31 -0.15
C LEU A 76 -4.22 19.87 0.46
N LYS A 77 -3.19 19.03 0.62
CA LYS A 77 -1.87 19.44 1.14
C LYS A 77 -1.08 20.26 0.11
N LEU A 78 -1.32 20.04 -1.18
CA LEU A 78 -0.76 20.79 -2.29
C LEU A 78 -1.56 22.10 -2.54
N ARG A 79 -1.69 22.95 -1.52
CA ARG A 79 -2.38 24.26 -1.62
C ARG A 79 -1.54 25.34 -2.30
N VAL A 80 -0.79 24.96 -3.33
CA VAL A 80 -0.07 25.90 -4.20
C VAL A 80 -1.02 26.35 -5.32
N PRO A 81 -1.06 27.65 -5.66
CA PRO A 81 -1.95 28.14 -6.71
C PRO A 81 -1.70 27.36 -8.01
N LEU A 82 -2.76 26.68 -8.50
CA LEU A 82 -2.74 25.85 -9.73
C LEU A 82 -2.29 26.63 -10.98
N SER A 83 -2.37 27.97 -10.93
CA SER A 83 -2.02 28.89 -12.02
C SER A 83 -0.53 29.32 -12.02
N SER A 84 0.31 28.75 -11.16
CA SER A 84 1.72 29.11 -11.09
C SER A 84 2.59 28.28 -12.04
N ARG A 85 3.55 28.92 -12.73
CA ARG A 85 4.57 28.26 -13.58
C ARG A 85 5.45 27.26 -12.81
N ILE A 86 5.34 27.21 -11.49
CA ILE A 86 5.98 26.23 -10.59
C ILE A 86 5.46 24.81 -10.82
N TRP A 87 4.28 24.62 -11.43
CA TRP A 87 3.74 23.27 -11.72
C TRP A 87 4.43 22.54 -12.85
N VAL A 88 5.09 23.25 -13.76
CA VAL A 88 5.77 22.65 -14.92
C VAL A 88 6.89 21.68 -14.48
N PRO A 89 7.83 22.06 -13.61
CA PRO A 89 8.87 21.13 -13.16
C PRO A 89 8.33 19.86 -12.47
N PRO A 90 7.45 19.90 -11.47
CA PRO A 90 6.86 18.70 -10.84
C PRO A 90 6.15 17.79 -11.82
N VAL A 91 5.37 18.35 -12.76
CA VAL A 91 4.64 17.56 -13.76
C VAL A 91 5.61 16.89 -14.72
N PHE A 92 6.60 17.62 -15.23
CA PHE A 92 7.62 17.04 -16.12
C PHE A 92 8.52 16.04 -15.41
N LEU A 93 8.91 16.30 -14.15
CA LEU A 93 9.67 15.33 -13.36
C LEU A 93 8.85 14.08 -13.10
N ALA A 94 7.58 14.21 -12.71
CA ALA A 94 6.71 13.06 -12.45
C ALA A 94 6.48 12.23 -13.73
N PHE A 95 6.00 12.84 -14.81
CA PHE A 95 5.74 12.14 -16.07
C PHE A 95 7.01 11.63 -16.73
N GLY A 96 8.07 12.44 -16.76
CA GLY A 96 9.35 12.06 -17.35
C GLY A 96 10.02 10.93 -16.59
N SER A 97 10.17 11.05 -15.27
CA SER A 97 10.75 10.00 -14.43
C SER A 97 9.94 8.71 -14.48
N MET A 98 8.61 8.80 -14.42
CA MET A 98 7.74 7.63 -14.45
C MET A 98 7.80 6.93 -15.82
N SER A 99 7.78 7.68 -16.93
CA SER A 99 7.93 7.12 -18.28
C SER A 99 9.28 6.45 -18.49
N ILE A 100 10.36 7.08 -17.99
CA ILE A 100 11.70 6.49 -18.03
C ILE A 100 11.74 5.19 -17.21
N THR A 101 11.22 5.21 -15.98
CA THR A 101 11.23 4.05 -15.08
C THR A 101 10.43 2.88 -15.66
N VAL A 102 9.21 3.14 -16.14
CA VAL A 102 8.38 2.13 -16.81
C VAL A 102 9.07 1.65 -18.09
N GLY A 103 9.64 2.57 -18.88
CA GLY A 103 10.38 2.27 -20.10
C GLY A 103 11.63 1.43 -19.89
N LEU A 104 12.29 1.50 -18.72
CA LEU A 104 13.41 0.62 -18.36
C LEU A 104 12.94 -0.74 -17.82
N ILE A 105 11.86 -0.78 -17.02
CA ILE A 105 11.37 -2.02 -16.42
C ILE A 105 10.62 -2.89 -17.44
N THR A 106 9.90 -2.28 -18.37
CA THR A 106 9.12 -2.98 -19.40
C THR A 106 9.97 -3.90 -20.29
N PRO A 107 11.12 -3.46 -20.87
CA PRO A 107 11.97 -4.34 -21.65
C PRO A 107 12.58 -5.46 -20.81
N TRP A 108 12.82 -5.26 -19.50
CA TRP A 108 13.22 -6.35 -18.61
C TRP A 108 12.14 -7.43 -18.50
N ARG A 109 10.86 -7.04 -18.35
CA ARG A 109 9.73 -7.99 -18.33
C ARG A 109 9.51 -8.69 -19.67
N VAL A 110 9.68 -7.97 -20.78
CA VAL A 110 9.59 -8.55 -22.14
C VAL A 110 10.75 -9.51 -22.41
N PHE A 111 11.96 -9.18 -21.93
CA PHE A 111 13.16 -10.01 -22.08
C PHE A 111 13.13 -11.25 -21.17
N SER A 112 12.57 -11.15 -19.95
CA SER A 112 12.54 -12.28 -19.02
C SER A 112 11.51 -13.36 -19.38
N GLY A 113 10.87 -13.29 -20.56
CA GLY A 113 10.07 -14.38 -21.11
C GLY A 113 9.04 -14.97 -20.14
N TRP A 114 8.43 -14.15 -19.29
CA TRP A 114 7.29 -14.59 -18.49
C TRP A 114 6.09 -14.77 -19.42
N GLY A 115 6.06 -15.96 -20.02
CA GLY A 115 4.99 -16.45 -20.86
C GLY A 115 3.67 -16.34 -20.12
N CYS A 116 2.80 -15.50 -20.66
CA CYS A 116 1.37 -15.74 -20.52
C CYS A 116 1.07 -17.01 -21.30
N ARG A 117 0.84 -18.10 -20.59
CA ARG A 117 0.09 -19.25 -21.06
C ARG A 117 -0.84 -19.70 -19.94
#